data_AF-A0A520ZL06-F1
#
_entry.id   AF-A0A520ZL06-F1
#
_cell.length_a   1.000
_cell.length_b   1.000
_cell.length_c   1.000
_cell.angle_alpha   90.00
_cell.angle_beta   90.00
_cell.angle_gamma   90.00
#
_symmetry.space_group_name_H-M   'P 1'
#
loop_
_entity.id
_entity.type
_entity.pdbx_description
1 polymer ?
#
loop_
_entity_poly.entity_id
_entity_poly.type
_entity_poly.pdbx_seq_one_letter_code
_entity_poly.pdbx_strand_id
1 'polypeptide(L)'
;AAIPILQQMVSEMPGHSNALGYCAAALVHAGRMDDAKAMVAELAAANPHYRLGALRTRLPFKNPEDVDYIVDALQAAGLPET
;
A
#
# COMPACT_ATOMS: atom_id res chain seq x y z
N ALA A 1 6.92 -16.46 -0.47
CA ALA A 1 6.41 -15.31 0.32
C ALA A 1 6.26 -14.11 -0.62
N ALA A 2 5.24 -13.27 -0.43
CA ALA A 2 4.93 -12.17 -1.37
C ALA A 2 5.91 -10.97 -1.26
N ILE A 3 6.46 -10.72 -0.07
CA ILE A 3 7.28 -9.53 0.21
C ILE A 3 8.48 -9.37 -0.75
N PRO A 4 9.33 -10.40 -1.02
CA PRO A 4 10.46 -10.23 -1.93
C PRO A 4 10.04 -9.83 -3.35
N ILE A 5 8.91 -10.36 -3.85
CA ILE A 5 8.38 -10.03 -5.17
C ILE A 5 7.90 -8.58 -5.20
N LEU A 6 7.23 -8.13 -4.15
CA LEU A 6 6.74 -6.76 -4.03
C LEU A 6 7.88 -5.75 -3.85
N GLN A 7 8.94 -6.11 -3.14
CA GLN A 7 10.15 -5.29 -3.02
C GLN A 7 10.90 -5.17 -4.36
N GLN A 8 10.96 -6.25 -5.13
CA GLN A 8 11.48 -6.19 -6.49
C GLN A 8 10.62 -5.28 -7.37
N MET A 9 9.29 -5.40 -7.29
CA MET A 9 8.35 -4.55 -8.02
C MET A 9 8.53 -3.06 -7.70
N VAL A 10 8.75 -2.70 -6.43
CA VAL A 10 9.07 -1.32 -6.01
C VAL A 10 10.39 -0.86 -6.60
N SER A 11 11.40 -1.73 -6.65
CA SER A 11 12.71 -1.41 -7.22
C SER A 11 12.66 -1.20 -8.74
N GLU A 12 11.83 -1.97 -9.45
CA GLU A 12 11.65 -1.87 -10.91
C GLU A 12 10.75 -0.70 -11.30
N MET A 13 9.82 -0.28 -10.43
CA MET A 13 8.88 0.80 -10.67
C MET A 13 8.86 1.81 -9.51
N PRO A 14 9.91 2.64 -9.35
CA PRO A 14 9.98 3.63 -8.28
C PRO A 14 8.79 4.59 -8.30
N GLY A 15 8.19 4.85 -7.14
CA GLY A 15 7.03 5.74 -7.02
C GLY A 15 5.69 5.18 -7.54
N HIS A 16 5.65 3.98 -8.10
CA HIS A 16 4.40 3.40 -8.61
C HIS A 16 3.45 3.03 -7.46
N SER A 17 2.25 3.61 -7.48
CA SER A 17 1.32 3.58 -6.35
C SER A 17 0.92 2.18 -5.88
N ASN A 18 0.57 1.29 -6.80
CA ASN A 18 0.20 -0.09 -6.44
C ASN A 18 1.40 -0.92 -5.98
N ALA A 19 2.61 -0.64 -6.48
CA ALA A 19 3.80 -1.38 -6.06
C ALA A 19 4.09 -1.08 -4.58
N LEU A 20 4.13 0.21 -4.24
CA LEU A 20 4.32 0.68 -2.87
C LEU A 20 3.16 0.26 -1.95
N GLY A 21 1.92 0.41 -2.40
CA GLY A 21 0.72 0.06 -1.62
C GLY A 21 0.63 -1.43 -1.29
N TYR A 22 0.84 -2.31 -2.27
CA TYR A 22 0.82 -3.76 -2.02
C TYR A 22 1.99 -4.21 -1.15
N CYS A 23 3.18 -3.64 -1.36
CA CYS A 23 4.35 -3.92 -0.51
C CYS A 23 4.08 -3.51 0.94
N ALA A 24 3.56 -2.30 1.16
CA ALA A 24 3.19 -1.80 2.48
C ALA A 24 2.17 -2.71 3.17
N ALA A 25 1.08 -3.08 2.49
CA ALA A 25 0.06 -3.96 3.05
C ALA A 25 0.65 -5.33 3.46
N ALA A 26 1.47 -5.94 2.59
CA ALA A 26 2.13 -7.20 2.90
C ALA A 26 3.07 -7.11 4.12
N LEU A 27 3.77 -5.97 4.28
CA LEU A 27 4.64 -5.72 5.43
C LEU A 27 3.84 -5.56 6.73
N VAL A 28 2.68 -4.88 6.70
CA VAL A 28 1.78 -4.79 7.87
C VAL A 28 1.34 -6.16 8.33
N HIS A 29 0.83 -7.00 7.43
CA HIS A 29 0.35 -8.34 7.79
C HIS A 29 1.47 -9.29 8.22
N ALA A 30 2.72 -9.01 7.84
CA ALA A 30 3.90 -9.72 8.33
C ALA A 30 4.47 -9.15 9.64
N GLY A 31 3.83 -8.14 10.26
CA GLY A 31 4.28 -7.50 11.49
C GLY A 31 5.48 -6.56 11.32
N ARG A 32 5.88 -6.24 10.09
CA ARG A 32 7.01 -5.37 9.76
C ARG A 32 6.56 -3.91 9.61
N MET A 33 6.04 -3.35 10.70
CA MET A 33 5.34 -2.05 10.69
C MET A 33 6.24 -0.87 10.28
N ASP A 34 7.52 -0.87 10.67
CA ASP A 34 8.43 0.25 10.34
C ASP A 34 8.72 0.30 8.83
N ASP A 35 8.94 -0.85 8.21
CA ASP A 35 9.11 -0.95 6.76
C ASP A 35 7.82 -0.56 6.03
N ALA A 36 6.65 -0.96 6.56
CA ALA A 36 5.36 -0.58 5.98
C ALA A 36 5.15 0.94 5.99
N LYS A 37 5.46 1.61 7.11
CA LYS A 37 5.41 3.07 7.23
C LYS A 37 6.34 3.76 6.23
N ALA A 38 7.53 3.22 6.00
CA ALA A 38 8.45 3.75 5.01
C ALA A 38 7.86 3.68 3.59
N MET A 39 7.26 2.55 3.21
CA MET A 39 6.58 2.41 1.92
C MET A 39 5.37 3.33 1.78
N VAL A 40 4.59 3.52 2.84
CA VAL A 40 3.46 4.48 2.85
C VAL A 40 3.92 5.92 2.74
N ALA A 41 5.02 6.29 3.40
CA ALA A 41 5.59 7.64 3.29
C ALA A 41 6.05 7.93 1.86
N GLU A 42 6.73 6.97 1.22
CA GLU A 42 7.12 7.09 -0.20
C GLU A 42 5.89 7.15 -1.11
N LEU A 43 4.87 6.33 -0.87
CA LEU A 43 3.61 6.33 -1.61
C LEU A 43 2.93 7.69 -1.56
N ALA A 44 2.80 8.27 -0.36
CA ALA A 44 2.18 9.57 -0.16
C ALA A 44 2.99 10.71 -0.81
N ALA A 45 4.32 10.62 -0.78
CA ALA A 45 5.21 11.59 -1.41
C ALA A 45 5.15 11.53 -2.95
N ALA A 46 5.18 10.31 -3.52
CA ALA A 46 5.16 10.10 -4.96
C ALA A 46 3.76 10.28 -5.57
N ASN A 47 2.70 10.05 -4.79
CA ASN A 47 1.32 10.09 -5.26
C ASN A 47 0.43 10.89 -4.31
N PRO A 48 0.48 12.24 -4.31
CA PRO A 48 -0.26 13.09 -3.35
C PRO A 48 -1.79 12.93 -3.37
N HIS A 49 -2.34 12.44 -4.49
CA HIS A 49 -3.77 12.15 -4.65
C HIS A 49 -4.17 10.70 -4.29
N TYR A 50 -3.20 9.91 -3.82
CA TYR A 50 -3.43 8.54 -3.36
C TYR A 50 -3.76 8.56 -1.86
N ARG A 51 -5.03 8.45 -1.54
CA ARG A 51 -5.59 8.62 -0.20
C ARG A 51 -6.61 7.53 0.09
N LEU A 52 -6.84 7.20 1.37
CA LEU A 52 -7.71 6.08 1.74
C LEU A 52 -9.12 6.21 1.12
N GLY A 53 -9.69 7.42 1.12
CA GLY A 53 -11.02 7.66 0.54
C GLY A 53 -11.12 7.34 -0.96
N ALA A 54 -10.01 7.39 -1.70
CA ALA A 54 -9.96 7.08 -3.12
C ALA A 54 -9.66 5.59 -3.42
N LEU A 55 -9.15 4.83 -2.46
CA LEU A 55 -8.75 3.43 -2.67
C LEU A 55 -9.94 2.52 -3.00
N ARG A 56 -11.04 2.69 -2.26
CA ARG A 56 -12.24 1.84 -2.39
C ARG A 56 -12.84 1.84 -3.80
N THR A 57 -12.57 2.89 -4.58
CA THR A 57 -13.08 3.03 -5.96
C THR A 57 -12.02 2.78 -7.04
N ARG A 58 -10.73 2.78 -6.67
CA ARG A 58 -9.60 2.68 -7.62
C ARG A 58 -8.91 1.34 -7.60
N LEU A 59 -9.00 0.57 -6.52
CA LEU A 59 -8.41 -0.76 -6.47
C LEU A 59 -9.13 -1.70 -7.45
N PRO A 60 -8.40 -2.52 -8.23
CA PRO A 60 -8.98 -3.35 -9.28
C PRO A 60 -9.61 -4.65 -8.77
N PHE A 61 -9.89 -4.76 -7.46
CA PHE A 61 -10.40 -5.98 -6.85
C PHE A 61 -11.93 -6.02 -6.91
N LYS A 62 -12.46 -7.17 -7.35
CA LYS A 62 -13.91 -7.39 -7.42
C LYS A 62 -14.53 -7.67 -6.06
N ASN A 63 -13.78 -8.33 -5.17
CA ASN A 63 -14.24 -8.66 -3.83
C ASN A 63 -14.01 -7.44 -2.91
N PRO A 64 -15.07 -6.90 -2.27
CA PRO A 64 -14.92 -5.80 -1.32
C PRO A 64 -14.03 -6.15 -0.12
N GLU A 65 -14.00 -7.42 0.31
CA GLU A 65 -13.16 -7.84 1.43
C GLU A 65 -11.66 -7.72 1.11
N ASP A 66 -11.25 -7.96 -0.15
CA ASP A 66 -9.86 -7.77 -0.58
C ASP A 66 -9.49 -6.28 -0.58
N VAL A 67 -10.45 -5.41 -0.91
CA VAL A 67 -10.28 -3.95 -0.83
C VAL A 67 -10.12 -3.52 0.62
N ASP A 68 -11.01 -3.97 1.50
CA ASP A 68 -10.95 -3.66 2.93
C ASP A 68 -9.65 -4.15 3.56
N TYR A 69 -9.21 -5.36 3.22
CA TYR A 69 -7.93 -5.92 3.68
C TYR A 69 -6.73 -5.01 3.38
N ILE A 70 -6.66 -4.46 2.16
CA ILE A 70 -5.59 -3.54 1.76
C ILE A 70 -5.77 -2.16 2.42
N VAL A 71 -7.00 -1.64 2.45
CA VAL A 71 -7.31 -0.32 3.03
C VAL A 71 -6.96 -0.28 4.51
N ASP A 72 -7.36 -1.30 5.27
CA ASP A 72 -7.10 -1.40 6.71
C ASP A 72 -5.60 -1.46 7.00
N ALA A 73 -4.84 -2.20 6.19
CA ALA A 73 -3.39 -2.28 6.31
C ALA A 73 -2.72 -0.92 6.04
N LEU A 74 -3.12 -0.24 4.96
CA LEU A 74 -2.57 1.07 4.62
C LEU A 74 -2.94 2.14 5.65
N GLN A 75 -4.15 2.06 6.21
CA GLN A 75 -4.57 2.91 7.32
C GLN A 75 -3.70 2.66 8.57
N ALA A 76 -3.46 1.39 8.92
CA ALA A 76 -2.60 1.03 10.05
C ALA A 76 -1.14 1.50 9.86
N ALA A 77 -0.65 1.53 8.63
CA ALA A 77 0.66 2.08 8.27
C ALA A 77 0.69 3.60 8.12
N GLY A 78 -0.44 4.30 8.31
CA GLY A 78 -0.51 5.76 8.39
C GLY A 78 -0.83 6.48 7.08
N LEU A 79 -1.42 5.81 6.09
CA LEU A 79 -1.85 6.48 4.86
C LEU A 79 -2.96 7.51 5.20
N PRO A 80 -2.88 8.77 4.74
CA PRO A 80 -3.87 9.79 5.05
C PRO A 80 -5.25 9.49 4.44
N GLU A 81 -6.29 9.91 5.15
CA GLU A 81 -7.67 9.72 4.72
C GLU A 81 -8.12 10.73 3.66
N THR A 82 -7.75 12.00 3.83
CA THR A 82 -8.25 13.13 3.02
C THR A 82 -7.20 13.84 2.25
#